data_AF-A0A9D9QFV8-F1
#
_entry.id   AF-A0A9D9QFV8-F1
#
_cell.length_a   1.000
_cell.length_b   1.000
_cell.length_c   1.000
_cell.angle_alpha   90.00
_cell.angle_beta   90.00
_cell.angle_gamma   90.00
#
_symmetry.space_group_name_H-M   'P 1'
#
loop_
_entity.id
_entity.type
_entity.pdbx_description
1 polymer ?
#
loop_
_entity_poly.entity_id
_entity_poly.type
_entity_poly.pdbx_seq_one_letter_code
_entity_poly.pdbx_strand_id
1 'polypeptide(L)'
;MSGAGFHVHGPHDHEVEHAAQHEPTGMAGQIAVVTAVIATIGALFAYQGGATQANAGLLKNDAAIKKTEASNQWNYYQAKSSKQNLSELALELVPEARKPFYQDEIKRYKAEKAEIKTAADKLEAEAKDFDERSAEQMHQHHRWAQATTALQVAIAMAAIALLTKSKKLEYLMFGVSAIGLALGAAAWFHL
;
A
#
# COMPACT_ATOMS: atom_id res chain seq x y z
N MET A 1 -49.83 -48.35 8.19
CA MET A 1 -48.52 -47.67 8.28
C MET A 1 -47.82 -47.86 6.94
N SER A 2 -47.39 -46.74 6.34
CA SER A 2 -46.38 -46.57 5.28
C SER A 2 -46.61 -47.24 3.91
N GLY A 3 -46.96 -46.43 2.92
CA GLY A 3 -47.01 -46.81 1.51
C GLY A 3 -45.62 -47.10 0.94
N ALA A 4 -45.49 -48.23 0.26
CA ALA A 4 -44.33 -48.58 -0.55
C ALA A 4 -44.41 -47.79 -1.88
N GLY A 5 -43.86 -46.58 -1.87
CA GLY A 5 -43.62 -45.82 -3.09
C GLY A 5 -42.47 -46.46 -3.86
N PHE A 6 -42.78 -47.21 -4.91
CA PHE A 6 -41.81 -47.55 -5.95
C PHE A 6 -41.49 -46.25 -6.70
N HIS A 7 -40.43 -45.56 -6.29
CA HIS A 7 -39.90 -44.41 -6.98
C HIS A 7 -39.14 -44.91 -8.22
N VAL A 8 -39.82 -44.93 -9.36
CA VAL A 8 -39.20 -45.22 -10.65
C VAL A 8 -38.46 -43.96 -11.07
N HIS A 9 -37.13 -43.93 -10.94
CA HIS A 9 -36.32 -42.85 -11.49
C HIS A 9 -36.61 -42.72 -12.98
N GLY A 10 -36.99 -41.52 -13.42
CA GLY A 10 -37.18 -41.24 -14.83
C GLY A 10 -35.85 -41.37 -15.56
N PRO A 11 -35.82 -41.79 -16.85
CA PRO A 11 -34.57 -41.82 -17.63
C PRO A 11 -33.85 -40.45 -17.63
N HIS A 12 -34.60 -39.36 -17.44
CA HIS A 12 -34.06 -38.02 -17.27
C HIS A 12 -33.41 -37.76 -15.90
N ASP A 13 -33.89 -38.36 -14.81
CA ASP A 13 -33.23 -38.25 -13.49
C ASP A 13 -31.88 -38.95 -13.53
N HIS A 14 -31.81 -40.09 -14.22
CA HIS A 14 -30.56 -40.81 -14.45
C HIS A 14 -29.60 -39.99 -15.34
N GLU A 15 -30.07 -39.34 -16.41
CA GLU A 15 -29.23 -38.46 -17.25
C GLU A 15 -28.74 -37.20 -16.54
N VAL A 16 -29.55 -36.60 -15.66
CA VAL A 16 -29.17 -35.43 -14.85
C VAL A 16 -28.15 -35.84 -13.77
N GLU A 17 -28.31 -37.02 -13.19
CA GLU A 17 -27.38 -37.58 -12.21
C GLU A 17 -26.06 -38.01 -12.87
N HIS A 18 -26.07 -38.56 -14.10
CA HIS A 18 -24.85 -38.80 -14.89
C HIS A 18 -24.17 -37.50 -15.34
N ALA A 19 -24.93 -36.47 -15.72
CA ALA A 19 -24.37 -35.15 -16.05
C ALA A 19 -23.77 -34.42 -14.84
N ALA A 20 -24.27 -34.68 -13.63
CA ALA A 20 -23.77 -34.11 -12.38
C ALA A 20 -22.63 -34.93 -11.74
N GLN A 21 -22.59 -36.25 -11.96
CA GLN A 21 -21.55 -37.17 -11.45
C GLN A 21 -20.34 -37.31 -12.37
N HIS A 22 -20.36 -36.75 -13.58
CA HIS A 22 -19.13 -36.56 -14.34
C HIS A 22 -18.25 -35.52 -13.62
N GLU A 23 -17.34 -36.03 -12.78
CA GLU A 23 -16.07 -35.39 -12.43
C GLU A 23 -15.58 -34.63 -13.67
N PRO A 24 -15.18 -33.34 -13.58
CA PRO A 24 -14.89 -32.54 -14.75
C PRO A 24 -13.68 -33.13 -15.49
N THR A 25 -13.95 -34.07 -16.39
CA THR A 25 -12.96 -34.89 -17.07
C THR A 25 -12.69 -34.26 -18.42
N GLY A 26 -11.43 -33.92 -18.66
CA GLY A 26 -10.99 -33.16 -19.83
C GLY A 26 -10.84 -31.65 -19.59
N MET A 27 -11.12 -30.86 -20.61
CA MET A 27 -10.85 -29.42 -20.69
C MET A 27 -11.39 -28.62 -19.50
N ALA A 28 -12.57 -28.96 -18.98
CA ALA A 28 -13.18 -28.26 -17.85
C ALA A 28 -12.42 -28.47 -16.52
N GLY A 29 -11.94 -29.69 -16.25
CA GLY A 29 -11.15 -29.99 -15.04
C GLY A 29 -9.78 -29.36 -15.09
N GLN A 30 -9.14 -29.37 -16.27
CA GLN A 30 -7.85 -28.69 -16.48
C GLN A 30 -7.98 -27.18 -16.26
N ILE A 31 -9.00 -26.53 -16.82
CA ILE A 31 -9.26 -25.10 -16.61
C ILE A 31 -9.54 -24.81 -15.13
N ALA A 32 -10.33 -25.66 -14.44
CA ALA A 32 -10.63 -25.49 -13.03
C ALA A 32 -9.36 -25.55 -12.14
N VAL A 33 -8.50 -26.55 -12.35
CA VAL A 33 -7.23 -26.69 -11.61
C VAL A 33 -6.29 -25.52 -11.91
N VAL A 34 -6.12 -25.14 -13.17
CA VAL A 34 -5.29 -23.99 -13.57
C VAL A 34 -5.81 -22.70 -12.94
N THR A 35 -7.13 -22.48 -12.94
CA THR A 35 -7.76 -21.30 -12.33
C THR A 35 -7.53 -21.29 -10.81
N ALA A 36 -7.62 -22.44 -10.13
CA ALA A 36 -7.37 -22.54 -8.69
C ALA A 36 -5.90 -22.20 -8.33
N VAL A 37 -4.94 -22.65 -9.14
CA VAL A 37 -3.52 -22.30 -8.96
C VAL A 37 -3.30 -20.80 -9.18
N ILE A 38 -3.84 -20.23 -10.27
CA ILE A 38 -3.76 -18.81 -10.58
C ILE A 38 -4.40 -17.97 -9.48
N ALA A 39 -5.54 -18.39 -8.93
CA ALA A 39 -6.23 -17.72 -7.84
C ALA A 39 -5.40 -17.72 -6.55
N THR A 40 -4.71 -18.83 -6.26
CA THR A 40 -3.81 -18.92 -5.08
C THR A 40 -2.62 -17.97 -5.24
N ILE A 41 -2.00 -17.91 -6.42
CA ILE A 41 -0.92 -16.97 -6.72
C ILE A 41 -1.43 -15.51 -6.66
N GLY A 42 -2.63 -15.25 -7.18
CA GLY A 42 -3.28 -13.93 -7.11
C GLY A 42 -3.56 -13.50 -5.68
N ALA A 43 -3.94 -14.41 -4.79
CA ALA A 43 -4.11 -14.12 -3.37
C ALA A 43 -2.79 -13.73 -2.70
N LEU A 44 -1.66 -14.38 -3.06
CA LEU A 44 -0.34 -13.99 -2.58
C LEU A 44 0.06 -12.59 -3.07
N PHE A 45 -0.20 -12.26 -4.33
CA PHE A 45 0.10 -10.92 -4.88
C PHE A 45 -0.78 -9.85 -4.24
N ALA A 46 -2.07 -10.13 -4.03
CA ALA A 46 -2.98 -9.25 -3.33
C ALA A 46 -2.53 -8.99 -1.88
N TYR A 47 -2.04 -10.02 -1.18
CA TYR A 47 -1.47 -9.88 0.16
C TYR A 47 -0.21 -8.99 0.15
N GLN A 48 0.74 -9.24 -0.77
CA GLN A 48 1.96 -8.43 -0.88
C GLN A 48 1.65 -6.97 -1.27
N GLY A 49 0.68 -6.75 -2.16
CA GLY A 49 0.16 -5.42 -2.48
C GLY A 49 -0.43 -4.73 -1.24
N GLY A 50 -1.31 -5.42 -0.51
CA GLY A 50 -1.89 -4.88 0.73
C GLY A 50 -0.83 -4.57 1.80
N ALA A 51 0.17 -5.44 1.97
CA ALA A 51 1.24 -5.26 2.94
C ALA A 51 2.15 -4.06 2.58
N THR A 52 2.55 -3.92 1.31
CA THR A 52 3.35 -2.78 0.84
C THR A 52 2.58 -1.46 0.92
N GLN A 53 1.28 -1.47 0.61
CA GLN A 53 0.40 -0.30 0.79
C GLN A 53 0.29 0.11 2.26
N ALA A 54 0.07 -0.85 3.16
CA ALA A 54 -0.03 -0.59 4.59
C ALA A 54 1.28 -0.03 5.15
N ASN A 55 2.43 -0.62 4.79
CA ASN A 55 3.75 -0.14 5.20
C ASN A 55 4.04 1.26 4.65
N ALA A 56 3.72 1.54 3.39
CA ALA A 56 3.84 2.88 2.82
C ALA A 56 2.98 3.89 3.59
N GLY A 57 1.76 3.50 3.98
CA GLY A 57 0.87 4.31 4.80
C GLY A 57 1.40 4.58 6.20
N LEU A 58 2.00 3.60 6.87
CA LEU A 58 2.63 3.78 8.18
C LEU A 58 3.80 4.78 8.09
N LEU A 59 4.71 4.59 7.13
CA LEU A 59 5.84 5.51 6.89
C LEU A 59 5.36 6.94 6.58
N LYS A 60 4.26 7.08 5.82
CA LYS A 60 3.63 8.38 5.53
C LYS A 60 3.12 9.06 6.80
N ASN A 61 2.53 8.29 7.72
CA ASN A 61 2.05 8.80 9.00
C ASN A 61 3.22 9.23 9.89
N ASP A 62 4.28 8.41 9.98
CA ASP A 62 5.49 8.77 10.73
C ASP A 62 6.13 10.05 10.17
N ALA A 63 6.22 10.17 8.85
CA ALA A 63 6.68 11.40 8.18
C ALA A 63 5.80 12.61 8.56
N ALA A 64 4.47 12.44 8.61
CA ALA A 64 3.55 13.51 9.00
C ALA A 64 3.70 13.92 10.47
N ILE A 65 3.91 12.96 11.38
CA ILE A 65 4.20 13.21 12.79
C ILE A 65 5.50 14.01 12.91
N LYS A 66 6.59 13.54 12.28
CA LYS A 66 7.90 14.21 12.30
C LYS A 66 7.85 15.60 11.68
N LYS A 67 7.12 15.78 10.59
CA LYS A 67 6.91 17.10 9.98
C LYS A 67 6.13 18.04 10.90
N THR A 68 5.18 17.52 11.68
CA THR A 68 4.45 18.29 12.69
C THR A 68 5.36 18.67 13.86
N GLU A 69 6.19 17.74 14.34
CA GLU A 69 7.21 18.01 15.36
C GLU A 69 8.20 19.08 14.90
N ALA A 70 8.69 19.00 13.66
CA ALA A 70 9.57 20.01 13.05
C ALA A 70 8.88 21.38 12.96
N SER A 71 7.63 21.43 12.52
CA SER A 71 6.82 22.65 12.49
C SER A 71 6.69 23.28 13.88
N ASN A 72 6.47 22.47 14.92
CA ASN A 72 6.43 22.95 16.31
C ASN A 72 7.77 23.54 16.74
N GLN A 73 8.90 22.93 16.37
CA GLN A 73 10.24 23.49 16.65
C GLN A 73 10.47 24.80 15.90
N TRP A 74 10.07 24.91 14.64
CA TRP A 74 10.14 26.16 13.90
C TRP A 74 9.27 27.26 14.52
N ASN A 75 8.06 26.92 14.99
CA ASN A 75 7.22 27.87 15.72
C ASN A 75 7.89 28.34 17.01
N TYR A 76 8.57 27.43 17.73
CA TYR A 76 9.32 27.79 18.93
C TYR A 76 10.54 28.67 18.61
N TYR A 77 11.26 28.37 17.53
CA TYR A 77 12.34 29.21 17.01
C TYR A 77 11.86 30.62 16.68
N GLN A 78 10.71 30.73 15.99
CA GLN A 78 10.09 32.02 15.65
C GLN A 78 9.70 32.80 16.91
N ALA A 79 9.09 32.13 17.89
CA ALA A 79 8.75 32.76 19.16
C ALA A 79 9.98 33.29 19.91
N LYS A 80 11.08 32.54 19.93
CA LYS A 80 12.36 32.98 20.51
C LYS A 80 13.00 34.11 19.72
N SER A 81 12.91 34.06 18.39
CA SER A 81 13.39 35.13 17.52
C SER A 81 12.65 36.45 17.78
N SER A 82 11.33 36.40 17.96
CA SER A 82 10.55 37.58 18.33
C SER A 82 10.95 38.13 19.71
N LYS A 83 11.19 37.27 20.71
CA LYS A 83 11.69 37.69 22.03
C LYS A 83 13.09 38.31 21.96
N GLN A 84 13.97 37.75 21.15
CA GLN A 84 15.30 38.31 20.88
C GLN A 84 15.18 39.71 20.26
N ASN A 85 14.37 39.87 19.21
CA ASN A 85 14.17 41.15 18.53
C ASN A 85 13.60 42.22 19.47
N LEU A 86 12.67 41.84 20.37
CA LEU A 86 12.16 42.73 21.42
C LEU A 86 13.24 43.13 22.43
N SER A 87 14.16 42.22 22.77
CA SER A 87 15.29 42.50 23.68
C SER A 87 16.34 43.40 23.02
N GLU A 88 16.59 43.25 21.72
CA GLU A 88 17.44 44.12 20.91
C GLU A 88 16.86 45.54 20.84
N LEU A 89 15.56 45.67 20.58
CA LEU A 89 14.87 46.96 20.63
C LEU A 89 14.93 47.58 22.04
N ALA A 90 14.70 46.79 23.08
CA ALA A 90 14.77 47.29 24.46
C ALA A 90 16.17 47.79 24.82
N LEU A 91 17.23 47.14 24.32
CA LEU A 91 18.62 47.54 24.57
C LEU A 91 18.92 48.98 24.10
N GLU A 92 18.29 49.42 23.01
CA GLU A 92 18.43 50.78 22.48
C GLU A 92 17.63 51.82 23.28
N LEU A 93 16.53 51.40 23.92
CA LEU A 93 15.58 52.29 24.59
C LEU A 93 15.84 52.46 26.09
N VAL A 94 16.52 51.51 26.74
CA VAL A 94 16.69 51.51 28.20
C VAL A 94 17.91 52.32 28.67
N PRO A 95 17.90 52.82 29.92
CA PRO A 95 19.07 53.45 30.54
C PRO A 95 20.28 52.51 30.59
N GLU A 96 21.50 53.06 30.58
CA GLU A 96 22.76 52.30 30.58
C GLU A 96 22.84 51.23 31.68
N ALA A 97 22.33 51.54 32.88
CA ALA A 97 22.32 50.59 34.00
C ALA A 97 21.57 49.27 33.72
N ARG A 98 20.63 49.26 32.77
CA ARG A 98 19.83 48.08 32.40
C ARG A 98 20.33 47.38 31.13
N LYS A 99 21.23 48.01 30.35
CA LYS A 99 21.75 47.43 29.10
C LYS A 99 22.43 46.06 29.27
N PRO A 100 23.24 45.81 30.31
CA PRO A 100 23.87 44.50 30.51
C PRO A 100 22.85 43.35 30.62
N PHE A 101 21.69 43.59 31.23
CA PHE A 101 20.63 42.59 31.34
C PHE A 101 20.09 42.16 29.97
N TYR A 102 19.76 43.13 29.10
CA TYR A 102 19.25 42.82 27.76
C TYR A 102 20.32 42.20 26.86
N GLN A 103 21.59 42.58 27.00
CA GLN A 103 22.69 41.93 26.28
C GLN A 103 22.81 40.44 26.65
N ASP A 104 22.63 40.10 27.92
CA ASP A 104 22.66 38.71 28.37
C ASP A 104 21.44 37.92 27.86
N GLU A 105 20.24 38.50 27.93
CA GLU A 105 19.02 37.92 27.35
C GLU A 105 19.18 37.63 25.85
N ILE A 106 19.74 38.57 25.07
CA ILE A 106 20.00 38.40 23.64
C ILE A 106 20.96 37.23 23.40
N LYS A 107 22.04 37.14 24.18
CA LYS A 107 23.00 36.02 24.09
C LYS A 107 22.32 34.69 24.40
N ARG A 108 21.50 34.63 25.46
CA ARG A 108 20.74 33.43 25.82
C ARG A 108 19.78 33.01 24.71
N TYR A 109 18.96 33.92 24.19
CA TYR A 109 18.04 33.61 23.10
C TYR A 109 18.77 33.19 21.82
N LYS A 110 19.92 33.77 21.53
CA LYS A 110 20.74 33.38 20.37
C LYS A 110 21.26 31.95 20.51
N ALA A 111 21.70 31.54 21.70
CA ALA A 111 22.12 30.17 21.98
C ALA A 111 20.95 29.18 21.89
N GLU A 112 19.83 29.47 22.57
CA GLU A 112 18.62 28.64 22.53
C GLU A 112 18.10 28.45 21.10
N LYS A 113 18.07 29.53 20.30
CA LYS A 113 17.66 29.46 18.89
C LYS A 113 18.53 28.54 18.04
N ALA A 114 19.85 28.51 18.29
CA ALA A 114 20.76 27.64 17.55
C ALA A 114 20.48 26.15 17.83
N GLU A 115 20.20 25.81 19.09
CA GLU A 115 19.80 24.46 19.49
C GLU A 115 18.46 24.06 18.88
N ILE A 116 17.44 24.94 18.97
CA ILE A 116 16.11 24.70 18.40
C ILE A 116 16.19 24.51 16.88
N LYS A 117 16.98 25.33 16.19
CA LYS A 117 17.19 25.20 14.74
C LYS A 117 17.79 23.83 14.40
N THR A 118 18.81 23.41 15.12
CA THR A 118 19.45 22.10 14.90
C THR A 118 18.46 20.95 15.12
N ALA A 119 17.61 21.05 16.15
CA ALA A 119 16.56 20.07 16.39
C ALA A 119 15.48 20.07 15.29
N ALA A 120 15.08 21.23 14.80
CA ALA A 120 14.13 21.37 13.69
C ALA A 120 14.69 20.75 12.40
N ASP A 121 15.93 21.11 12.03
CA ASP A 121 16.61 20.59 10.84
C ASP A 121 16.74 19.05 10.90
N LYS A 122 17.01 18.49 12.08
CA LYS A 122 17.07 17.04 12.29
C LYS A 122 15.70 16.38 12.06
N LEU A 123 14.63 16.95 12.62
CA LEU A 123 13.28 16.42 12.45
C LEU A 123 12.80 16.52 11.00
N GLU A 124 13.19 17.57 10.27
CA GLU A 124 12.92 17.67 8.83
C GLU A 124 13.65 16.60 8.03
N ALA A 125 14.91 16.32 8.36
CA ALA A 125 15.67 15.25 7.73
C ALA A 125 15.03 13.87 7.98
N GLU A 126 14.61 13.59 9.22
CA GLU A 126 13.89 12.36 9.57
C GLU A 126 12.55 12.27 8.83
N ALA A 127 11.77 13.35 8.79
CA ALA A 127 10.49 13.38 8.06
C ALA A 127 10.69 13.10 6.57
N LYS A 128 11.77 13.62 5.97
CA LYS A 128 12.11 13.40 4.57
C LYS A 128 12.51 11.96 4.28
N ASP A 129 13.32 11.34 5.15
CA ASP A 129 13.69 9.92 5.03
C ASP A 129 12.44 9.02 5.06
N PHE A 130 11.52 9.28 5.99
CA PHE A 130 10.26 8.53 6.07
C PHE A 130 9.38 8.72 4.81
N ASP A 131 9.30 9.92 4.25
CA ASP A 131 8.51 10.18 3.03
C ASP A 131 9.15 9.53 1.79
N GLU A 132 10.49 9.56 1.66
CA GLU A 132 11.22 8.89 0.59
C GLU A 132 11.02 7.37 0.64
N ARG A 133 11.14 6.78 1.84
CA ARG A 133 10.87 5.34 2.05
C ARG A 133 9.42 4.97 1.79
N SER A 134 8.47 5.83 2.16
CA SER A 134 7.04 5.64 1.85
C SER A 134 6.81 5.63 0.33
N ALA A 135 7.44 6.54 -0.40
CA ALA A 135 7.32 6.61 -1.87
C ALA A 135 7.88 5.36 -2.55
N GLU A 136 9.03 4.86 -2.09
CA GLU A 136 9.62 3.62 -2.61
C GLU A 136 8.71 2.40 -2.40
N GLN A 137 8.11 2.27 -1.21
CA GLN A 137 7.13 1.22 -0.92
C GLN A 137 5.86 1.36 -1.79
N MET A 138 5.42 2.59 -2.06
CA MET A 138 4.27 2.86 -2.93
C MET A 138 4.55 2.46 -4.39
N HIS A 139 5.78 2.63 -4.87
CA HIS A 139 6.18 2.15 -6.20
C HIS A 139 6.07 0.63 -6.29
N GLN A 140 6.50 -0.09 -5.26
CA GLN A 140 6.35 -1.54 -5.20
C GLN A 140 4.88 -1.95 -5.15
N HIS A 141 4.07 -1.28 -4.32
CA HIS A 141 2.62 -1.51 -4.26
C HIS A 141 1.95 -1.38 -5.64
N HIS A 142 2.30 -0.36 -6.42
CA HIS A 142 1.70 -0.16 -7.75
C HIS A 142 1.98 -1.35 -8.68
N ARG A 143 3.17 -1.94 -8.60
CA ARG A 143 3.54 -3.13 -9.40
C ARG A 143 2.77 -4.37 -8.96
N TRP A 144 2.62 -4.59 -7.66
CA TRP A 144 1.78 -5.66 -7.12
C TRP A 144 0.29 -5.51 -7.50
N ALA A 145 -0.22 -4.28 -7.48
CA ALA A 145 -1.59 -3.98 -7.88
C ALA A 145 -1.82 -4.32 -9.37
N GLN A 146 -0.93 -3.88 -10.26
CA GLN A 146 -0.99 -4.21 -11.69
C GLN A 146 -0.98 -5.72 -11.95
N ALA A 147 -0.09 -6.47 -11.29
CA ALA A 147 -0.03 -7.92 -11.40
C ALA A 147 -1.33 -8.60 -10.91
N THR A 148 -1.89 -8.12 -9.79
CA THR A 148 -3.14 -8.66 -9.23
C THR A 148 -4.32 -8.42 -10.18
N THR A 149 -4.43 -7.23 -10.78
CA THR A 149 -5.47 -6.93 -11.77
C THR A 149 -5.34 -7.80 -13.03
N ALA A 150 -4.12 -8.03 -13.52
CA ALA A 150 -3.89 -8.91 -14.66
C ALA A 150 -4.35 -10.36 -14.38
N LEU A 151 -4.10 -10.87 -13.17
CA LEU A 151 -4.57 -12.19 -12.75
C LEU A 151 -6.10 -12.26 -12.63
N GLN A 152 -6.75 -11.20 -12.14
CA GLN A 152 -8.22 -11.13 -12.11
C GLN A 152 -8.83 -11.18 -13.51
N VAL A 153 -8.24 -10.46 -14.48
CA VAL A 153 -8.66 -10.53 -15.89
C VAL A 153 -8.46 -11.94 -16.45
N ALA A 154 -7.36 -12.62 -16.12
CA ALA A 154 -7.12 -14.01 -16.53
C ALA A 154 -8.18 -14.98 -15.97
N ILE A 155 -8.53 -14.85 -14.69
CA ILE A 155 -9.59 -15.67 -14.04
C ILE A 155 -10.95 -15.42 -14.70
N ALA A 156 -11.30 -14.16 -14.97
CA ALA A 156 -12.56 -13.81 -15.65
C ALA A 156 -12.63 -14.45 -17.05
N MET A 157 -11.52 -14.44 -17.79
CA MET A 157 -11.47 -15.11 -19.11
C MET A 157 -11.50 -16.63 -19.01
N ALA A 158 -10.93 -17.23 -17.97
CA ALA A 158 -11.05 -18.67 -17.72
C ALA A 158 -12.51 -19.08 -17.51
N ALA A 159 -13.28 -18.30 -16.76
CA ALA A 159 -14.71 -18.52 -16.58
C ALA A 159 -15.50 -18.41 -17.90
N ILE A 160 -15.19 -17.39 -18.73
CA ILE A 160 -15.82 -17.22 -20.05
C ILE A 160 -15.47 -18.40 -20.97
N ALA A 161 -14.20 -18.82 -21.02
CA ALA A 161 -13.76 -19.95 -21.83
C ALA A 161 -14.50 -21.25 -21.45
N LEU A 162 -14.73 -21.47 -20.15
CA LEU A 162 -15.49 -22.60 -19.62
C LEU A 162 -16.95 -22.59 -20.10
N LEU A 163 -17.62 -21.44 -20.03
CA LEU A 163 -19.02 -21.28 -20.47
C LEU A 163 -19.19 -21.42 -21.99
N THR A 164 -18.20 -20.94 -22.75
CA THR A 164 -18.29 -20.89 -24.23
C THR A 164 -17.82 -22.19 -24.90
N LYS A 165 -17.17 -23.12 -24.15
CA LYS A 165 -16.55 -24.36 -24.67
C LYS A 165 -15.64 -24.14 -25.90
N SER A 166 -15.04 -22.96 -26.04
CA SER A 166 -14.30 -22.56 -27.25
C SER A 166 -12.79 -22.76 -27.07
N LYS A 167 -12.21 -23.58 -27.95
CA LYS A 167 -10.76 -23.83 -28.03
C LYS A 167 -9.92 -22.56 -28.27
N LYS A 168 -10.46 -21.56 -28.97
CA LYS A 168 -9.75 -20.28 -29.23
C LYS A 168 -9.63 -19.42 -27.96
N LEU A 169 -10.68 -19.44 -27.13
CA LEU A 169 -10.69 -18.72 -25.85
C LEU A 169 -9.77 -19.40 -24.82
N GLU A 170 -9.60 -20.72 -24.90
CA GLU A 170 -8.64 -21.48 -24.09
C GLU A 170 -7.19 -21.01 -24.33
N TYR A 171 -6.76 -20.91 -25.61
CA TYR A 171 -5.42 -20.38 -25.93
C TYR A 171 -5.25 -18.91 -25.49
N LEU A 172 -6.30 -18.09 -25.61
CA LEU A 172 -6.29 -16.71 -25.13
C LEU A 172 -6.10 -16.65 -23.60
N MET A 173 -6.78 -17.53 -22.86
CA MET A 173 -6.68 -17.63 -21.40
C MET A 173 -5.26 -18.01 -20.96
N PHE A 174 -4.63 -18.99 -21.60
CA PHE A 174 -3.24 -19.34 -21.31
C PHE A 174 -2.28 -18.19 -21.63
N GLY A 175 -2.50 -17.47 -22.74
CA GLY A 175 -1.70 -16.30 -23.11
C GLY A 175 -1.77 -15.19 -22.06
N VAL A 176 -2.97 -14.84 -21.59
CA VAL A 176 -3.13 -13.79 -20.57
C VAL A 176 -2.68 -14.25 -19.20
N SER A 177 -2.85 -15.53 -18.86
CA SER A 177 -2.29 -16.09 -17.63
C SER A 177 -0.76 -16.03 -17.62
N ALA A 178 -0.11 -16.32 -18.74
CA ALA A 178 1.34 -16.19 -18.89
C ALA A 178 1.80 -14.72 -18.77
N ILE A 179 1.05 -13.77 -19.34
CA ILE A 179 1.32 -12.32 -19.19
C ILE A 179 1.16 -11.90 -17.72
N GLY A 180 0.11 -12.34 -17.04
CA GLY A 180 -0.12 -12.03 -15.62
C GLY A 180 0.98 -12.60 -14.72
N LEU A 181 1.43 -13.84 -14.97
CA LEU A 181 2.57 -14.45 -14.28
C LEU A 181 3.89 -13.72 -14.59
N ALA A 182 4.11 -13.29 -15.84
CA ALA A 182 5.29 -12.54 -16.23
C ALA A 182 5.34 -11.15 -15.57
N LEU A 183 4.20 -10.45 -15.50
CA LEU A 183 4.08 -9.17 -14.78
C LEU A 183 4.29 -9.36 -13.28
N GLY A 184 3.75 -10.44 -12.69
CA GLY A 184 3.99 -10.81 -11.30
C GLY A 184 5.45 -11.14 -11.00
N ALA A 185 6.11 -11.89 -11.89
CA ALA A 185 7.53 -12.20 -11.78
C ALA A 185 8.38 -10.93 -11.94
N ALA A 186 8.06 -10.06 -12.91
CA ALA A 186 8.72 -8.77 -13.05
C ALA A 186 8.56 -7.93 -11.77
N ALA A 187 7.34 -7.84 -11.21
CA ALA A 187 7.09 -7.20 -9.92
C ALA A 187 7.95 -7.78 -8.79
N TRP A 188 8.04 -9.11 -8.70
CA TRP A 188 8.85 -9.83 -7.71
C TRP A 188 10.36 -9.54 -7.84
N PHE A 189 10.88 -9.41 -9.06
CA PHE A 189 12.31 -9.16 -9.31
C PHE A 189 12.69 -7.68 -9.30
N HIS A 190 11.76 -6.78 -8.95
CA HIS A 190 12.01 -5.34 -8.91
C HIS A 190 12.48 -4.73 -10.26
N LEU A 191 12.30 -5.44 -11.39
CA LEU A 191 12.49 -4.97 -12.78
C LEU A 191 11.40 -4.02 -13.25
#